data_AF-A0A1H3P455-F1
#
_entry.id   AF-A0A1H3P455-F1
#
_cell.length_a   1.000
_cell.length_b   1.000
_cell.length_c   1.000
_cell.angle_alpha   90.00
_cell.angle_beta   90.00
_cell.angle_gamma   90.00
#
_symmetry.space_group_name_H-M   'P 1'
#
loop_
_entity.id
_entity.type
_entity.pdbx_description
1 polymer ?
#
loop_
_entity_poly.entity_id
_entity_poly.type
_entity_poly.pdbx_seq_one_letter_code
_entity_poly.pdbx_strand_id
1 'polypeptide(L)'
;MFYFFKEGFKVHCMSLIVRPDKNIVKYITSLRKFSHKSISELKRNIEDETPVLKFSYYDTEELIKLKNVVVKLNALGAEVRILEEGDRQISLELLSNLIETYREIAREREELDDRILEDTE
;
A
#
# COMPACT_ATOMS: atom_id res chain seq x y z
N MET A 1 10.46 -16.67 -3.89
CA MET A 1 11.31 -16.41 -2.71
C MET A 1 11.39 -14.90 -2.55
N PHE A 2 10.49 -14.30 -1.77
CA PHE A 2 10.53 -12.85 -1.52
C PHE A 2 11.54 -12.60 -0.40
N TYR A 3 12.72 -12.14 -0.80
CA TYR A 3 13.78 -11.71 0.11
C TYR A 3 13.33 -10.46 0.86
N PHE A 4 13.17 -10.56 2.19
CA PHE A 4 13.30 -9.42 3.09
C PHE A 4 13.99 -9.90 4.38
N PHE A 5 15.28 -10.21 4.25
CA PHE A 5 16.18 -10.23 5.40
C PHE A 5 17.46 -9.50 4.98
N LYS A 6 17.53 -8.21 5.32
CA LYS A 6 18.79 -7.55 5.60
C LYS A 6 18.71 -6.98 7.00
N GLU A 7 19.77 -7.26 7.75
CA GLU A 7 19.97 -6.96 9.15
C GLU A 7 19.55 -5.52 9.51
N GLY A 8 18.84 -5.37 10.63
CA GLY A 8 18.70 -4.10 11.35
C GLY A 8 17.71 -3.05 10.81
N PHE A 9 17.21 -3.14 9.58
CA PHE A 9 16.23 -2.17 9.05
C PHE A 9 14.82 -2.76 9.10
N LYS A 10 14.02 -2.36 10.09
CA LYS A 10 12.58 -2.64 10.11
C LYS A 10 11.96 -1.82 8.97
N VAL A 11 11.62 -2.49 7.87
CA VAL A 11 10.94 -1.82 6.75
C VAL A 11 9.54 -1.48 7.24
N HIS A 12 9.29 -0.19 7.48
CA HIS A 12 7.99 0.32 7.89
C HIS A 12 6.97 0.01 6.78
N CYS A 13 5.97 -0.80 7.09
CA CYS A 13 5.00 -1.31 6.12
C CYS A 13 3.58 -1.00 6.57
N MET A 14 2.71 -0.75 5.59
CA MET A 14 1.27 -0.72 5.79
C MET A 14 0.66 -2.06 5.39
N SER A 15 -0.26 -2.56 6.21
CA SER A 15 -1.00 -3.81 6.02
C SER A 15 -2.45 -3.51 5.67
N LEU A 16 -2.94 -4.14 4.60
CA LEU A 16 -4.35 -4.09 4.22
C LEU A 16 -5.06 -5.31 4.77
N ILE A 17 -6.15 -5.09 5.52
CA ILE A 17 -7.05 -6.12 6.02
C ILE A 17 -8.42 -5.88 5.41
N VAL A 18 -9.09 -6.96 5.01
CA VAL A 18 -10.45 -6.92 4.45
C VAL A 18 -11.34 -7.71 5.39
N ARG A 19 -12.47 -7.15 5.78
CA ARG A 19 -13.45 -7.82 6.64
C ARG A 19 -14.17 -8.92 5.85
N PRO A 20 -14.40 -10.09 6.45
CA PRO A 20 -15.11 -11.17 5.79
C PRO A 20 -16.59 -10.81 5.57
N ASP A 21 -17.08 -11.06 4.37
CA ASP A 21 -18.48 -10.86 3.96
C ASP A 21 -18.90 -11.93 2.94
N LYS A 22 -20.19 -12.01 2.59
CA LYS A 22 -20.72 -12.90 1.56
C LYS A 22 -20.04 -12.73 0.19
N ASN A 23 -19.43 -11.58 -0.09
CA ASN A 23 -18.75 -11.28 -1.36
C ASN A 23 -17.23 -11.59 -1.38
N ILE A 24 -16.68 -12.34 -0.41
CA ILE A 24 -15.24 -12.70 -0.32
C ILE A 24 -14.63 -13.12 -1.66
N VAL A 25 -15.34 -13.93 -2.46
CA VAL A 25 -14.84 -14.42 -3.75
C VAL A 25 -14.51 -13.27 -4.71
N LYS A 26 -15.34 -12.22 -4.78
CA LYS A 26 -15.09 -11.03 -5.62
C LYS A 26 -13.87 -10.25 -5.16
N TYR A 27 -13.68 -10.15 -3.84
CA TYR A 27 -12.54 -9.46 -3.25
C TYR A 27 -11.25 -10.21 -3.59
N ILE A 28 -11.25 -11.53 -3.46
CA ILE A 28 -10.10 -12.38 -3.83
C ILE A 28 -9.74 -12.22 -5.30
N THR A 29 -10.72 -12.25 -6.21
CA THR A 29 -10.46 -12.06 -7.65
C THR A 29 -9.80 -10.71 -7.94
N SER A 30 -10.19 -9.67 -7.22
CA SER A 30 -9.59 -8.34 -7.33
C SER A 30 -8.19 -8.29 -6.74
N LEU A 31 -8.01 -8.82 -5.53
CA LEU A 31 -6.73 -8.87 -4.81
C LEU A 31 -5.66 -9.69 -5.54
N ARG A 32 -6.06 -10.77 -6.24
CA ARG A 32 -5.15 -11.62 -7.03
C ARG A 32 -4.41 -10.86 -8.13
N LYS A 33 -4.94 -9.73 -8.61
CA LYS A 33 -4.24 -8.87 -9.58
C LYS A 33 -3.08 -8.08 -8.97
N PHE A 34 -3.07 -7.94 -7.64
CA PHE A 34 -2.10 -7.17 -6.87
C PHE A 34 -1.24 -8.05 -5.96
N SER A 35 -1.51 -9.35 -5.92
CA SER A 35 -0.84 -10.32 -5.05
C SER A 35 -0.40 -11.54 -5.83
N HIS A 36 0.78 -12.05 -5.51
CA HIS A 36 1.22 -13.38 -5.95
C HIS A 36 0.69 -14.51 -5.04
N LYS A 37 -0.10 -14.19 -4.00
CA LYS A 37 -0.69 -15.18 -3.09
C LYS A 37 -1.75 -16.02 -3.78
N SER A 38 -1.89 -17.27 -3.33
CA SER A 38 -2.91 -18.20 -3.82
C SER A 38 -4.32 -17.75 -3.40
N ILE A 39 -5.34 -18.17 -4.15
CA ILE A 39 -6.76 -17.94 -3.79
C ILE A 39 -7.06 -18.42 -2.37
N SER A 40 -6.59 -19.61 -2.00
CA SER A 40 -6.80 -20.19 -0.68
C SER A 40 -6.15 -19.36 0.43
N GLU A 41 -4.94 -18.83 0.18
CA GLU A 41 -4.24 -17.97 1.14
C GLU A 41 -4.96 -16.63 1.32
N LEU A 42 -5.41 -16.00 0.24
CA LEU A 42 -6.17 -14.76 0.31
C LEU A 42 -7.50 -14.98 1.02
N LYS A 43 -8.20 -16.08 0.72
CA LYS A 43 -9.45 -16.44 1.39
C LYS A 43 -9.24 -16.58 2.89
N ARG A 44 -8.26 -17.40 3.28
CA ARG A 44 -7.91 -17.61 4.68
C ARG A 44 -7.54 -16.31 5.38
N ASN A 45 -6.75 -15.44 4.74
CA ASN A 45 -6.37 -14.17 5.33
C ASN A 45 -7.58 -13.26 5.59
N ILE A 46 -8.58 -13.26 4.70
CA ILE A 46 -9.82 -12.51 4.90
C ILE A 46 -10.67 -13.13 6.02
N GLU A 47 -10.79 -14.46 6.06
CA GLU A 47 -11.55 -15.18 7.09
C GLU A 47 -10.93 -15.03 8.49
N ASP A 48 -9.60 -15.09 8.60
CA ASP A 48 -8.83 -14.88 9.82
C ASP A 48 -8.62 -13.38 10.15
N GLU A 49 -9.14 -12.47 9.34
CA GLU A 49 -8.96 -11.01 9.47
C GLU A 49 -7.50 -10.57 9.53
N THR A 50 -6.62 -11.30 8.85
CA THR A 50 -5.18 -11.04 8.79
C THR A 50 -4.79 -10.28 7.51
N PRO A 51 -3.58 -9.69 7.46
CA PRO A 51 -3.13 -8.89 6.32
C PRO A 51 -3.16 -9.63 4.98
N VAL A 52 -4.01 -9.18 4.07
CA VAL A 52 -4.09 -9.73 2.70
C VAL A 52 -2.94 -9.25 1.83
N LEU A 53 -2.56 -7.98 1.99
CA LEU A 53 -1.48 -7.31 1.25
C LEU A 53 -0.65 -6.44 2.20
N LYS A 54 0.62 -6.26 1.87
CA LYS A 54 1.54 -5.36 2.56
C LYS A 54 2.18 -4.43 1.53
N PHE A 55 2.32 -3.16 1.89
CA PHE A 55 2.86 -2.11 1.06
C PHE A 55 3.95 -1.38 1.84
N SER A 56 5.00 -0.91 1.16
CA SER A 56 6.05 -0.11 1.77
C SER A 56 5.50 1.27 2.14
N TYR A 57 5.78 1.74 3.37
CA TYR A 57 5.39 3.07 3.80
C TYR A 57 6.17 4.16 3.05
N TYR A 58 7.44 3.91 2.73
CA TYR A 58 8.34 4.89 2.11
C TYR A 58 8.27 4.93 0.58
N ASP A 59 7.47 4.07 -0.04
CA ASP A 59 7.36 3.97 -1.49
C ASP A 59 6.04 4.57 -1.98
N THR A 60 6.11 5.74 -2.61
CA THR A 60 4.94 6.48 -3.08
C THR A 60 4.13 5.69 -4.11
N GLU A 61 4.77 4.90 -4.98
CA GLU A 61 4.06 4.06 -5.96
C GLU A 61 3.26 2.95 -5.26
N GLU A 62 3.84 2.31 -4.25
CA GLU A 62 3.16 1.31 -3.42
C GLU A 62 2.00 1.93 -2.63
N LEU A 63 2.16 3.15 -2.07
CA LEU A 63 1.07 3.87 -1.41
C LEU A 63 -0.08 4.20 -2.38
N ILE A 64 0.24 4.61 -3.61
CA ILE A 64 -0.76 4.83 -4.66
C ILE A 64 -1.48 3.53 -5.02
N LYS A 65 -0.76 2.41 -5.14
CA LYS A 65 -1.36 1.08 -5.36
C LYS A 65 -2.29 0.70 -4.21
N LEU A 66 -1.88 0.89 -2.96
CA LEU A 66 -2.70 0.64 -1.78
C LEU A 66 -4.01 1.44 -1.85
N LYS A 67 -3.93 2.75 -2.10
CA LYS A 67 -5.11 3.62 -2.26
C LYS A 67 -6.05 3.10 -3.36
N ASN A 68 -5.50 2.72 -4.51
CA ASN A 68 -6.27 2.19 -5.63
C ASN A 68 -6.96 0.86 -5.29
N VAL A 69 -6.29 -0.03 -4.55
CA VAL A 69 -6.87 -1.31 -4.10
C VAL A 69 -8.01 -1.05 -3.10
N VAL A 70 -7.81 -0.16 -2.14
CA VAL A 70 -8.81 0.22 -1.13
C VAL A 70 -10.07 0.79 -1.79
N VAL A 71 -9.93 1.74 -2.71
CA VAL A 71 -11.07 2.33 -3.44
C VAL A 71 -11.82 1.27 -4.25
N LYS A 72 -11.10 0.36 -4.92
CA LYS A 72 -11.73 -0.74 -5.67
C LYS A 72 -12.50 -1.70 -4.77
N LEU A 73 -11.93 -2.05 -3.61
CA LEU A 73 -12.59 -2.96 -2.66
C LEU A 73 -13.83 -2.30 -2.03
N ASN A 74 -13.73 -1.04 -1.62
CA ASN A 74 -14.89 -0.27 -1.13
C ASN A 74 -16.00 -0.17 -2.19
N ALA A 75 -15.65 0.07 -3.46
CA ALA A 75 -16.60 0.11 -4.56
C ALA A 75 -17.32 -1.24 -4.80
N LEU A 76 -16.69 -2.35 -4.40
CA LEU A 76 -17.29 -3.69 -4.42
C LEU A 76 -18.13 -4.00 -3.16
N GLY A 77 -18.21 -3.06 -2.21
CA GLY A 77 -18.91 -3.23 -0.93
C GLY A 77 -18.08 -3.87 0.17
N ALA A 78 -16.76 -3.99 0.00
CA ALA A 78 -15.89 -4.51 1.06
C ALA A 78 -15.63 -3.46 2.13
N GLU A 79 -15.67 -3.85 3.41
CA GLU A 79 -15.09 -3.06 4.48
C GLU A 79 -13.59 -3.38 4.60
N VAL A 80 -12.74 -2.37 4.49
CA VAL A 80 -11.28 -2.52 4.56
C VAL A 80 -10.69 -1.69 5.69
N ARG A 81 -9.60 -2.21 6.26
CA ARG A 81 -8.80 -1.53 7.28
C ARG A 81 -7.35 -1.48 6.85
N ILE A 82 -6.73 -0.32 7.04
CA ILE A 82 -5.32 -0.11 6.77
C ILE A 82 -4.65 -0.01 8.14
N LEU A 83 -3.70 -0.88 8.42
CA LEU A 83 -2.92 -0.86 9.65
C LEU A 83 -1.47 -0.52 9.34
N GLU A 84 -0.94 0.47 10.04
CA GLU A 84 0.49 0.72 10.11
C GLU A 84 1.16 -0.24 11.11
N GLU A 85 2.49 -0.22 11.17
CA GLU A 85 3.25 -0.86 12.23
C GLU A 85 2.74 -0.46 13.63
N GLY A 86 2.58 -1.46 14.52
CA GLY A 86 2.02 -1.24 15.86
C GLY A 86 0.50 -1.22 15.91
N ASP A 87 -0.18 -1.79 14.90
CA ASP A 87 -1.64 -1.93 14.81
C ASP A 87 -2.40 -0.59 14.79
N ARG A 88 -1.71 0.49 14.43
CA ARG A 88 -2.32 1.81 14.28
C ARG A 88 -3.17 1.83 13.02
N GLN A 89 -4.48 2.02 13.19
CA GLN A 89 -5.40 2.16 12.07
C GLN A 89 -5.22 3.51 11.37
N ILE A 90 -5.11 3.46 10.05
CA ILE A 90 -4.93 4.62 9.17
C ILE A 90 -6.20 4.80 8.34
N SER A 91 -6.69 6.04 8.27
CA SER A 91 -7.82 6.41 7.41
C SER A 91 -7.36 6.65 5.98
N LEU A 92 -8.28 6.49 5.01
CA LEU A 92 -8.01 6.78 3.61
C LEU A 92 -7.58 8.23 3.36
N GLU A 93 -8.10 9.17 4.17
CA GLU A 93 -7.69 10.58 4.17
C GLU A 93 -6.22 10.74 4.55
N LEU A 94 -5.80 10.13 5.67
CA LEU A 94 -4.40 10.16 6.11
C LEU A 94 -3.47 9.52 5.06
N LEU A 95 -3.87 8.40 4.46
CA LEU A 95 -3.13 7.80 3.33
C LEU A 95 -3.02 8.77 2.14
N SER A 96 -4.08 9.50 1.81
CA SER A 96 -4.06 10.47 0.72
C SER A 96 -3.12 11.64 1.01
N ASN A 97 -3.12 12.15 2.25
CA ASN A 97 -2.23 13.23 2.67
C ASN A 97 -0.76 12.78 2.61
N LEU A 98 -0.45 11.56 3.06
CA LEU A 98 0.90 11.00 2.97
C LEU A 98 1.41 10.94 1.52
N ILE A 99 0.58 10.46 0.60
CA ILE A 99 0.93 10.41 -0.83
C ILE A 99 1.18 11.83 -1.36
N GLU A 100 0.34 12.79 -1.00
CA GLU A 100 0.47 14.18 -1.45
C GLU A 100 1.78 14.81 -0.95
N THR A 101 2.08 14.68 0.35
CA THR A 101 3.34 15.16 0.94
C THR A 101 4.55 14.56 0.24
N TYR A 102 4.56 13.25 -0.05
CA TYR A 102 5.68 12.63 -0.77
C TYR A 102 5.78 13.07 -2.23
N ARG A 103 4.67 13.35 -2.90
CA ARG A 103 4.68 13.91 -4.26
C ARG A 103 5.18 15.35 -4.29
N GLU A 104 4.84 16.16 -3.29
CA GLU A 104 5.33 17.53 -3.15
C GLU A 104 6.85 17.54 -2.97
N ILE A 105 7.37 16.74 -2.04
CA ILE A 105 8.82 16.59 -1.83
C ILE A 105 9.55 16.10 -3.09
N ALA A 106 8.94 15.17 -3.84
CA ALA A 106 9.53 14.68 -5.09
C ALA A 106 9.58 15.76 -6.18
N ARG A 107 8.56 16.63 -6.27
CA ARG A 107 8.54 17.76 -7.21
C ARG A 107 9.53 18.85 -6.81
N GLU A 108 9.63 19.18 -5.53
CA GLU A 108 10.61 20.17 -5.04
C GLU A 108 12.07 19.76 -5.33
N ARG A 109 12.36 18.45 -5.45
CA ARG A 109 13.69 17.96 -5.87
C ARG A 109 13.97 18.13 -7.36
N GLU A 110 12.95 18.12 -8.20
CA GLU A 110 13.09 18.30 -9.65
C GLU A 110 13.38 19.78 -10.01
N GLU A 111 12.92 20.73 -9.18
CA GLU A 111 13.20 22.18 -9.37
C GLU A 111 14.63 22.61 -8.97
N LEU A 112 15.40 21.74 -8.29
CA LEU A 112 16.78 21.99 -7.87
C LEU A 112 17.84 21.41 -8.82
N ASP A 113 17.48 20.42 -9.65
CA ASP A 113 18.39 19.79 -10.62
C ASP A 113 18.51 20.58 -11.94
N ASP A 114 17.54 21.46 -12.25
CA ASP A 114 17.59 22.35 -13.44
C ASP A 114 18.59 23.52 -13.32
N ARG A 115 19.42 23.55 -12.25
CA ARG A 115 20.40 24.62 -11.96
C ARG A 115 21.87 24.19 -11.96
N ILE A 116 22.22 23.02 -12.51
CA ILE A 116 23.63 22.56 -12.68
C ILE A 116 24.02 22.43 -14.16
N LEU A 117 23.47 23.26 -15.05
CA LEU A 117 23.89 23.29 -16.48
C LEU A 117 24.16 24.70 -17.02
N GLU A 118 24.59 25.64 -16.17
CA GLU A 118 25.20 26.90 -16.62
C GLU A 118 26.35 27.29 -15.69
N ASP A 119 27.44 26.52 -15.67
CA ASP A 119 28.78 27.09 -15.42
C ASP A 119 29.87 26.07 -15.86
N THR A 120 30.21 26.10 -17.15
CA THR A 120 31.51 25.63 -17.65
C THR A 120 31.84 26.51 -18.85
N GLU A 121 32.40 27.69 -18.55
CA GLU A 121 33.21 28.47 -19.49
C GLU A 121 34.65 27.95 -19.53
#